data_AF-A0A7V6L5B0-F1
#
_entry.id   AF-A0A7V6L5B0-F1
#
_cell.length_a   1.000
_cell.length_b   1.000
_cell.length_c   1.000
_cell.angle_alpha   90.00
_cell.angle_beta   90.00
_cell.angle_gamma   90.00
#
_symmetry.space_group_name_H-M   'P 1'
#
loop_
_entity.id
_entity.type
_entity.pdbx_description
1 polymer ?
#
loop_
_entity_poly.entity_id
_entity_poly.type
_entity_poly.pdbx_seq_one_letter_code
_entity_poly.pdbx_strand_id
1 'polypeptide(L)' 'KGDIIIKVIDNGIGMTEEKLNLITSSINSAKLESESGLRNVQKRIKLYYGMQYGITIMSKYKEGTTVILRVPYEERKEDD' A
#
# COMPACT_ATOMS: atom_id res chain seq x y z
N LYS A 1 4.79 -0.08 20.99
CA LYS A 1 3.55 -0.17 20.17
C LYS A 1 3.86 -1.03 18.96
N GLY A 2 3.01 -2.00 18.63
CA GLY A 2 3.20 -2.86 17.46
C GLY A 2 2.59 -2.26 16.20
N ASP A 3 2.71 -2.99 15.09
CA ASP A 3 2.09 -2.66 13.81
C ASP A 3 1.14 -3.78 13.39
N ILE A 4 0.09 -3.43 12.65
CA ILE A 4 -0.75 -4.37 11.93
C ILE A 4 -0.25 -4.45 10.49
N ILE A 5 0.04 -5.67 10.03
CA ILE A 5 0.45 -5.96 8.65
C ILE A 5 -0.64 -6.78 7.98
N ILE A 6 -1.23 -6.24 6.91
CA ILE A 6 -2.22 -6.93 6.09
C ILE A 6 -1.57 -7.25 4.74
N LYS A 7 -1.62 -8.51 4.32
CA LYS A 7 -1.11 -8.96 3.03
C LYS A 7 -2.25 -9.46 2.16
N VAL A 8 -2.37 -8.92 0.96
CA VAL A 8 -3.26 -9.41 -0.09
C VAL A 8 -2.39 -10.01 -1.18
N ILE A 9 -2.61 -11.28 -1.49
CA ILE A 9 -1.79 -12.06 -2.43
C ILE A 9 -2.70 -12.54 -3.56
N ASP A 10 -2.32 -12.26 -4.79
CA ASP A 10 -2.91 -12.85 -5.99
C ASP A 10 -1.90 -13.70 -6.74
N ASN A 11 -2.42 -14.73 -7.40
CA ASN A 11 -1.68 -15.67 -8.24
C ASN A 11 -1.84 -15.33 -9.74
N GLY A 12 -2.09 -14.06 -10.08
CA GLY A 12 -2.24 -13.61 -11.45
C GLY A 12 -0.93 -13.61 -12.23
N ILE A 13 -0.92 -12.95 -13.39
CA ILE A 13 0.29 -12.84 -14.23
C ILE A 13 1.39 -11.95 -13.62
N GLY A 14 1.13 -11.29 -12.49
CA GLY A 14 2.06 -10.33 -11.91
C GLY A 14 2.39 -9.16 -12.85
N MET A 15 3.53 -8.53 -12.60
CA MET A 15 3.97 -7.32 -13.31
C MET A 15 5.43 -7.41 -13.72
N THR A 16 5.76 -6.81 -14.86
CA THR A 16 7.16 -6.52 -15.20
C THR A 16 7.74 -5.51 -14.22
N GLU A 17 9.07 -5.49 -14.09
CA GLU A 17 9.76 -4.53 -13.22
C GLU A 17 9.42 -3.08 -13.61
N GLU A 18 9.38 -2.78 -14.91
CA GLU A 18 8.99 -1.46 -15.42
C GLU A 18 7.58 -1.06 -14.96
N LYS A 19 6.60 -1.97 -15.10
CA LYS A 19 5.21 -1.70 -14.68
C LYS A 19 5.11 -1.54 -13.17
N LEU A 20 5.82 -2.37 -12.40
CA LEU A 20 5.88 -2.27 -10.94
C LEU A 20 6.46 -0.92 -10.51
N ASN A 21 7.55 -0.47 -11.15
CA ASN A 21 8.19 0.82 -10.87
C ASN A 21 7.26 2.00 -11.21
N LEU A 22 6.56 1.94 -12.35
CA LEU A 22 5.58 2.95 -12.74
C LEU A 22 4.45 3.08 -11.70
N ILE A 23 3.87 1.95 -11.29
CA ILE A 23 2.77 1.92 -10.31
C ILE A 23 3.25 2.40 -8.94
N THR A 24 4.41 1.92 -8.48
CA THR A 24 4.99 2.32 -7.20
C THR A 24 5.30 3.82 -7.16
N SER A 25 5.78 4.37 -8.28
CA SER A 25 6.03 5.81 -8.42
C SER A 25 4.73 6.61 -8.43
N SER A 26 3.70 6.15 -9.14
CA SER A 26 2.37 6.78 -9.18
C SER A 26 1.71 6.83 -7.79
N ILE A 27 1.81 5.75 -7.01
CA ILE A 27 1.24 5.67 -5.66
C ILE A 27 1.93 6.67 -4.71
N ASN A 28 3.24 6.88 -4.88
CA ASN A 28 4.02 7.81 -4.06
C ASN A 28 4.07 9.25 -4.60
N SER A 29 3.49 9.49 -5.78
CA SER A 29 3.51 10.79 -6.44
C SER A 29 2.56 11.81 -5.80
N ALA A 30 3.06 13.02 -5.61
CA ALA A 30 2.27 14.18 -5.21
C ALA A 30 1.38 14.73 -6.34
N LYS A 31 1.67 14.42 -7.62
CA LYS A 31 0.87 14.87 -8.76
C LYS A 31 -0.51 14.22 -8.77
N LEU A 32 -1.53 15.03 -9.05
CA LEU A 32 -2.95 14.67 -9.00
C LEU A 32 -3.43 13.78 -10.16
N GLU A 33 -2.65 13.63 -11.22
CA GLU A 33 -3.16 13.15 -12.52
C GLU A 33 -3.41 11.63 -12.64
N SER A 34 -3.08 10.83 -11.61
CA SER A 34 -3.41 9.40 -11.61
C SER A 34 -4.27 9.03 -10.40
N GLU A 35 -5.59 9.03 -10.57
CA GLU A 35 -6.53 8.56 -9.56
C GLU A 35 -6.64 7.03 -9.62
N SER A 36 -5.85 6.35 -8.78
CA SER A 36 -5.99 4.91 -8.54
C SER A 36 -6.45 4.64 -7.11
N GLY A 37 -7.18 3.54 -6.91
CA GLY A 37 -7.60 3.11 -5.57
C GLY A 37 -6.41 2.96 -4.61
N LEU A 38 -5.27 2.44 -5.09
CA LEU A 38 -4.05 2.29 -4.31
C LEU A 38 -3.48 3.64 -3.85
N ARG A 39 -3.51 4.67 -4.69
CA ARG A 39 -3.06 6.02 -4.31
C ARG A 39 -3.97 6.63 -3.24
N ASN A 40 -5.28 6.44 -3.35
CA ASN A 40 -6.22 6.92 -2.34
C ASN A 40 -6.00 6.27 -0.99
N VAL A 41 -5.75 4.95 -0.97
CA VAL A 41 -5.41 4.22 0.26
C VAL A 41 -4.07 4.70 0.84
N GLN A 42 -3.03 4.82 0.00
CA GLN A 42 -1.71 5.32 0.41
C GLN A 42 -1.80 6.72 1.05
N LYS A 43 -2.52 7.64 0.40
CA LYS A 43 -2.72 9.01 0.88
C LYS A 43 -3.44 9.01 2.22
N ARG A 44 -4.53 8.26 2.36
CA ARG A 44 -5.29 8.18 3.62
C ARG A 44 -4.43 7.62 4.74
N ILE A 45 -3.75 6.50 4.54
CA ILE A 45 -2.90 5.89 5.57
C ILE A 45 -1.83 6.89 6.05
N LYS A 46 -1.14 7.55 5.12
CA LYS A 46 -0.11 8.54 5.47
C LYS A 46 -0.68 9.75 6.20
N LEU A 47 -1.86 10.22 5.84
CA LEU A 47 -2.55 11.32 6.52
C LEU A 47 -2.96 10.97 7.95
N TYR A 48 -3.45 9.74 8.19
CA TYR A 48 -3.91 9.33 9.52
C TYR A 48 -2.78 8.90 10.44
N TYR A 49 -1.78 8.17 9.92
CA TYR A 49 -0.81 7.47 10.75
C TYR A 49 0.63 7.96 10.59
N GLY A 50 0.92 8.74 9.55
CA GLY A 50 2.25 9.28 9.26
C GLY A 50 2.96 8.61 8.08
N MET A 51 4.04 9.25 7.62
CA MET A 51 4.75 8.90 6.38
C MET A 51 5.44 7.52 6.41
N GLN A 52 5.65 6.95 7.59
CA GLN A 52 6.22 5.62 7.80
C GLN A 52 5.24 4.47 7.54
N TYR A 53 3.95 4.79 7.37
CA TYR A 53 2.88 3.82 7.09
C TYR A 53 2.39 3.94 5.65
N GLY A 54 1.76 2.88 5.14
CA GLY A 54 1.25 2.87 3.77
C GLY A 54 1.16 1.48 3.17
N ILE A 55 1.19 1.47 1.84
CA ILE A 55 1.18 0.31 0.97
C ILE A 55 2.57 0.09 0.39
N THR A 56 3.00 -1.17 0.32
CA THR A 56 4.12 -1.66 -0.48
C THR A 56 3.61 -2.74 -1.43
N ILE A 57 4.12 -2.75 -2.66
CA ILE A 57 3.74 -3.72 -3.68
C ILE A 57 4.98 -4.52 -4.06
N MET A 58 4.84 -5.83 -4.06
CA MET A 58 5.81 -6.78 -4.57
C MET A 58 5.13 -7.57 -5.68
N SER A 59 5.77 -7.70 -6.84
CA SER A 59 5.20 -8.46 -7.94
C SER A 59 6.31 -9.00 -8.81
N LYS A 60 6.08 -10.17 -9.39
CA LYS A 60 6.99 -10.76 -10.37
C LYS A 60 6.19 -11.29 -11.53
N TYR A 61 6.67 -10.97 -12.74
CA TYR A 61 6.00 -11.36 -13.96
C TYR A 61 5.89 -12.89 -14.03
N LYS A 62 4.67 -13.36 -14.32
CA LYS A 62 4.19 -14.75 -14.30
C LYS A 62 4.18 -15.45 -12.94
N GLU A 63 4.34 -14.73 -11.83
CA GLU A 63 4.35 -15.30 -10.47
C GLU A 63 3.29 -14.69 -9.53
N GLY A 64 2.64 -13.60 -9.93
CA GLY A 64 1.58 -12.93 -9.16
C GLY A 64 2.03 -11.65 -8.48
N THR A 65 1.19 -11.15 -7.57
CA THR A 65 1.43 -9.89 -6.84
C THR A 65 1.07 -10.04 -5.36
N THR A 66 1.81 -9.34 -4.52
CA THR A 66 1.57 -9.18 -3.09
C THR A 66 1.49 -7.69 -2.77
N VAL A 67 0.38 -7.27 -2.19
CA VAL A 67 0.19 -5.92 -1.67
C VAL A 67 0.22 -5.99 -0.14
N ILE A 68 1.10 -5.20 0.47
CA ILE A 68 1.31 -5.14 1.91
C ILE A 68 0.84 -3.78 2.42
N LEU A 69 -0.09 -3.77 3.37
CA LEU A 69 -0.53 -2.59 4.09
C LEU A 69 0.03 -2.64 5.52
N ARG A 70 0.64 -1.53 5.97
CA ARG A 70 1.18 -1.37 7.33
C ARG A 70 0.54 -0.16 7.99
N VAL A 71 -0.02 -0.36 9.19
CA VAL A 71 -0.60 0.69 10.05
C VAL A 71 -0.22 0.42 11.51
N PRO A 72 -0.23 1.42 12.41
CA PRO A 72 0.04 1.19 13.83
C PRO A 72 -1.05 0.31 14.45
N TYR A 73 -0.66 -0.52 15.41
CA TYR A 73 -1.61 -1.16 16.31
C TYR A 73 -2.07 -0.14 17.36
N GLU A 74 -3.37 0.18 17.34
CA GLU A 74 -4.01 1.04 18.33
C GLU A 74 -5.04 0.23 19.13
N GLU A 75 -4.80 0.08 20.43
CA GLU A 75 -5.82 -0.37 21.36
C GLU A 75 -6.89 0.72 21.45
N ARG A 76 -8.12 0.36 21.09
CA ARG A 76 -9.27 1.20 21.38
C ARG A 76 -9.42 1.27 22.89
N LYS A 77 -9.27 2.45 23.48
CA LYS A 77 -9.82 2.70 24.81
C LYS A 77 -11.31 2.89 24.62
N GLU A 78 -12.13 2.07 25.27
CA GLU A 78 -13.53 2.41 25.44
C GLU A 78 -13.57 3.70 26.24
N ASP A 79 -14.17 4.74 25.65
CA ASP A 79 -14.48 5.96 26.37
C ASP A 79 -15.70 5.64 27.26
N ASP A 80 -15.52 5.65 28.59
CA ASP A 80 -16.61 5.59 29.59
C ASP A 80 -17.51 6.84 29.53
#